data_AF-A0A1F9R1T3-F1
#
_entry.id   AF-A0A1F9R1T3-F1
#
_cell.length_a   1.000
_cell.length_b   1.000
_cell.length_c   1.000
_cell.angle_alpha   90.00
_cell.angle_beta   90.00
_cell.angle_gamma   90.00
#
_symmetry.space_group_name_H-M   'P 1'
#
loop_
_entity.id
_entity.type
_entity.pdbx_description
1 polymer ?
#
loop_
_entity_poly.entity_id
_entity_poly.type
_entity_poly.pdbx_seq_one_letter_code
_entity_poly.pdbx_strand_id
1 'polypeptide(L)'
;MIKSQSLRLNLPYLLGVYAAVNAIRDAYLLVDGPQCISFKAEHLSGKHDWRSTLLDPSGFHRIVMTGTTWDTIMFNREHRIANLLDRVVQRPDAGLVMVSSLTMCGLAGIQYDRLIKPLRKKTSTPFLEIRCDSLDQDWLDGYAAVWEGISRNVEIQPGKRKRNAVVLVGHLMDRNEGDQIGNLAELDRMLKALSLDLVAAWPSGGRYGDLAQARQASAVVSLPYARQAASLLARRLQVPLIETELPFGLESSARWVRAVAAPLRRGAAAERFIEAELHRAVPALEWAAPQVFLNRRLLYLGDPHLLEGF
;
A
#
# COMPACT_ATOMS: atom_id res chain seq x y z
N MET A 1 -5.50 22.16 33.08
CA MET A 1 -4.56 22.04 31.94
C MET A 1 -5.38 21.69 30.71
N ILE A 2 -5.78 22.69 29.94
CA ILE A 2 -6.54 22.51 28.71
C ILE A 2 -5.57 21.86 27.72
N LYS A 3 -5.77 20.57 27.39
CA LYS A 3 -5.11 19.97 26.24
C LYS A 3 -5.59 20.80 25.04
N SER A 4 -4.76 21.70 24.54
CA SER A 4 -5.06 22.37 23.28
C SER A 4 -5.26 21.24 22.27
N GLN A 5 -6.35 21.33 21.51
CA GLN A 5 -6.56 20.48 20.36
C GLN A 5 -5.46 20.82 19.37
N SER A 6 -4.31 20.18 19.50
CA SER A 6 -3.33 20.08 18.44
C SER A 6 -4.09 19.49 17.26
N LEU A 7 -4.32 20.30 16.22
CA LEU A 7 -4.63 19.77 14.90
C LEU A 7 -3.48 18.85 14.54
N ARG A 8 -3.66 17.54 14.74
CA ARG A 8 -2.81 16.57 14.08
C ARG A 8 -3.11 16.76 12.59
N LEU A 9 -2.11 17.21 11.85
CA LEU A 9 -2.14 17.29 10.39
C LEU A 9 -2.09 15.89 9.74
N ASN A 10 -2.18 14.82 10.56
CA ASN A 10 -2.17 13.45 10.10
C ASN A 10 -3.59 12.96 9.82
N LEU A 11 -3.72 12.28 8.69
CA LEU A 11 -4.95 11.62 8.30
C LEU A 11 -5.17 10.37 9.18
N PRO A 12 -6.44 9.97 9.42
CA PRO A 12 -6.73 8.85 10.30
C PRO A 12 -6.28 7.51 9.72
N TYR A 13 -5.89 6.58 10.59
CA TYR A 13 -5.49 5.20 10.27
C TYR A 13 -6.33 4.54 9.17
N LEU A 14 -7.66 4.57 9.34
CA LEU A 14 -8.58 3.90 8.42
C LEU A 14 -8.53 4.48 6.99
N LEU A 15 -8.12 5.73 6.80
CA LEU A 15 -7.93 6.27 5.45
C LEU A 15 -6.76 5.58 4.73
N GLY A 16 -5.70 5.24 5.46
CA GLY A 16 -4.59 4.43 4.96
C GLY A 16 -5.02 3.03 4.52
N VAL A 17 -5.87 2.39 5.33
CA VAL A 17 -6.48 1.10 4.96
C VAL A 17 -7.26 1.22 3.66
N TYR A 18 -8.05 2.29 3.50
CA TYR A 18 -8.83 2.51 2.27
C TYR A 18 -7.92 2.78 1.06
N ALA A 19 -6.84 3.54 1.24
CA ALA A 19 -5.85 3.77 0.19
C ALA A 19 -5.20 2.45 -0.27
N ALA A 20 -4.84 1.56 0.68
CA ALA A 20 -4.30 0.25 0.35
C ALA A 20 -5.32 -0.66 -0.37
N VAL A 21 -6.60 -0.62 0.04
CA VAL A 21 -7.69 -1.33 -0.65
C VAL A 21 -7.88 -0.79 -2.07
N ASN A 22 -7.79 0.54 -2.25
CA ASN A 22 -7.91 1.17 -3.55
C ASN A 22 -6.79 0.75 -4.50
N ALA A 23 -5.59 0.48 -3.96
CA ALA A 23 -4.42 0.01 -4.72
C ALA A 23 -4.49 -1.48 -5.14
N ILE A 24 -5.57 -2.20 -4.79
CA ILE A 24 -5.83 -3.58 -5.21
C ILE A 24 -7.22 -3.63 -5.85
N ARG A 25 -7.28 -3.81 -7.17
CA ARG A 25 -8.50 -3.58 -7.98
C ARG A 25 -9.70 -4.43 -7.57
N ASP A 26 -9.46 -5.65 -7.11
CA ASP A 26 -10.46 -6.64 -6.73
C ASP A 26 -10.51 -6.90 -5.20
N ALA A 27 -9.95 -5.98 -4.41
CA ALA A 27 -10.09 -6.01 -2.96
C ALA A 27 -11.37 -5.30 -2.49
N TYR A 28 -12.05 -5.93 -1.54
CA TYR A 28 -13.22 -5.43 -0.84
C TYR A 28 -12.91 -5.24 0.63
N LEU A 29 -13.51 -4.25 1.28
CA LEU A 29 -13.37 -3.99 2.70
C LEU A 29 -14.74 -3.83 3.34
N LEU A 30 -15.04 -4.70 4.31
CA LEU A 30 -16.09 -4.46 5.28
C LEU A 30 -15.52 -3.66 6.46
N VAL A 31 -16.15 -2.55 6.80
CA VAL A 31 -15.82 -1.79 8.02
C VAL A 31 -16.97 -1.84 9.00
N ASP A 32 -16.72 -2.38 10.19
CA ASP A 32 -17.68 -2.25 11.30
C ASP A 32 -17.61 -0.84 11.89
N GLY A 33 -18.67 -0.08 11.65
CA GLY A 33 -18.76 1.31 12.07
C GLY A 33 -20.02 2.03 11.56
N PRO A 34 -20.24 3.26 12.04
CA PRO A 34 -21.32 4.13 11.61
C PRO A 34 -21.19 4.55 10.16
N GLN A 35 -22.30 4.98 9.58
CA GLN A 35 -22.36 5.34 8.17
C GLN A 35 -21.41 6.48 7.77
N CYS A 36 -21.03 7.36 8.69
CA CYS A 36 -20.09 8.46 8.42
C CYS A 36 -18.67 8.00 8.01
N ILE A 37 -18.33 6.71 8.15
CA ILE A 37 -17.08 6.16 7.60
C ILE A 37 -17.05 6.17 6.06
N SER A 38 -18.22 6.28 5.41
CA SER A 38 -18.34 6.47 3.96
C SER A 38 -17.59 7.70 3.45
N PHE A 39 -17.54 8.79 4.22
CA PHE A 39 -16.84 10.01 3.83
C PHE A 39 -15.35 9.80 3.53
N LYS A 40 -14.71 8.76 4.09
CA LYS A 40 -13.32 8.40 3.73
C LYS A 40 -13.23 7.78 2.34
N ALA A 41 -14.21 6.96 1.97
CA ALA A 41 -14.30 6.40 0.62
C ALA A 41 -14.60 7.49 -0.41
N GLU A 42 -15.43 8.48 -0.07
CA GLU A 42 -15.71 9.67 -0.91
C GLU A 42 -14.50 10.62 -0.99
N HIS A 43 -13.73 10.75 0.09
CA HIS A 43 -12.49 11.54 0.05
C HIS A 43 -11.51 10.94 -0.97
N LEU A 44 -11.33 9.62 -0.96
CA LEU A 44 -10.51 8.97 -1.99
C LEU A 44 -11.19 9.01 -3.35
N SER A 45 -12.45 8.58 -3.42
CA SER A 45 -13.25 8.50 -4.66
C SER A 45 -13.86 9.85 -4.99
N GLY A 46 -13.15 10.64 -5.79
CA GLY A 46 -13.64 11.89 -6.34
C GLY A 46 -12.87 13.13 -5.91
N LYS A 47 -12.08 13.09 -4.83
CA LYS A 47 -11.18 14.20 -4.46
C LYS A 47 -9.70 13.86 -4.59
N HIS A 48 -9.28 12.67 -4.19
CA HIS A 48 -7.87 12.28 -4.19
C HIS A 48 -7.47 11.42 -5.39
N ASP A 49 -8.33 10.49 -5.80
CA ASP A 49 -8.12 9.58 -6.93
C ASP A 49 -9.36 9.55 -7.83
N TRP A 50 -9.26 10.16 -9.01
CA TRP A 50 -10.31 10.16 -10.02
C TRP A 50 -10.52 8.80 -10.69
N ARG A 51 -9.58 7.88 -10.54
CA ARG A 51 -9.66 6.50 -11.04
C ARG A 51 -10.03 5.49 -9.95
N SER A 52 -10.33 5.95 -8.74
CA SER A 52 -10.80 5.09 -7.65
C SER A 52 -12.08 4.36 -8.06
N THR A 53 -12.11 3.05 -7.81
CA THR A 53 -13.32 2.22 -7.97
C THR A 53 -13.84 1.74 -6.61
N LEU A 54 -13.50 2.44 -5.52
CA LEU A 54 -14.00 2.09 -4.18
C LEU A 54 -15.52 2.30 -4.08
N LEU A 55 -16.04 3.33 -4.76
CA LEU A 55 -17.47 3.63 -4.85
C LEU A 55 -17.95 3.43 -6.29
N ASP A 56 -19.05 2.69 -6.46
CA ASP A 56 -19.68 2.43 -7.76
C ASP A 56 -21.08 3.07 -7.84
N PRO A 57 -21.41 3.82 -8.91
CA PRO A 57 -22.75 4.42 -9.10
C PRO A 57 -23.91 3.41 -9.16
N SER A 58 -23.64 2.15 -9.50
CA SER A 58 -24.63 1.06 -9.48
C SER A 58 -24.94 0.56 -8.05
N GLY A 59 -24.32 1.15 -7.02
CA GLY A 59 -24.51 0.78 -5.61
C GLY A 59 -23.60 -0.36 -5.14
N PHE A 60 -22.74 -0.88 -6.01
CA PHE A 60 -21.84 -2.00 -5.76
C PHE A 60 -20.46 -1.54 -5.27
N HIS A 61 -20.42 -0.87 -4.12
CA HIS A 61 -19.19 -0.34 -3.55
C HIS A 61 -18.24 -1.46 -3.08
N ARG A 62 -16.92 -1.25 -3.25
CA ARG A 62 -15.89 -2.11 -2.66
C ARG A 62 -15.68 -1.84 -1.17
N ILE A 63 -16.12 -0.68 -0.69
CA ILE A 63 -16.22 -0.34 0.73
C ILE A 63 -17.64 -0.61 1.21
N VAL A 64 -17.80 -1.62 2.07
CA VAL A 64 -19.07 -1.99 2.68
C VAL A 64 -19.01 -1.65 4.17
N MET A 65 -20.12 -1.17 4.72
CA MET A 65 -20.19 -0.78 6.13
C MET A 65 -21.33 -1.45 6.85
N THR A 66 -21.15 -1.72 8.14
CA THR A 66 -22.21 -2.27 8.97
C THR A 66 -23.32 -1.26 9.21
N GLY A 67 -23.03 0.05 9.18
CA GLY A 67 -24.00 1.10 9.50
C GLY A 67 -24.37 1.09 10.98
N THR A 68 -23.38 0.81 11.82
CA THR A 68 -23.52 0.77 13.28
C THR A 68 -23.96 2.12 13.83
N THR A 69 -24.97 2.08 14.68
CA THR A 69 -25.51 3.20 15.45
C THR A 69 -25.24 2.98 16.94
N TRP A 70 -25.55 4.00 17.76
CA TRP A 70 -25.37 3.94 19.21
C TRP A 70 -26.27 2.87 19.88
N ASP A 71 -27.44 2.60 19.30
CA ASP A 71 -28.33 1.53 19.75
C ASP A 71 -27.80 0.17 19.31
N THR A 72 -27.36 0.02 18.06
CA THR A 72 -26.91 -1.29 17.55
C THR A 72 -25.55 -1.73 18.10
N ILE A 73 -24.72 -0.82 18.61
CA ILE A 73 -23.43 -1.19 19.23
C ILE A 73 -23.53 -1.92 20.56
N MET A 74 -24.64 -1.74 21.27
CA MET A 74 -24.87 -2.44 22.52
C MET A 74 -25.40 -3.87 22.32
N PHE A 75 -25.86 -4.20 21.11
CA PHE A 75 -26.46 -5.50 20.79
C PHE A 75 -25.55 -6.37 19.94
N ASN A 76 -25.85 -7.67 19.88
CA ASN A 76 -25.12 -8.61 19.02
C ASN A 76 -25.35 -8.28 17.53
N ARG A 77 -24.28 -7.94 16.81
CA ARG A 77 -24.28 -7.61 15.37
C ARG A 77 -23.67 -8.69 14.49
N GLU A 78 -23.22 -9.80 15.05
CA GLU A 78 -22.49 -10.86 14.35
C GLU A 78 -23.24 -11.36 13.11
N HIS A 79 -24.56 -11.57 13.22
CA HIS A 79 -25.40 -11.98 12.09
C HIS A 79 -25.39 -10.97 10.94
N ARG A 80 -25.44 -9.66 11.23
CA ARG A 80 -25.42 -8.62 10.21
C ARG A 80 -24.07 -8.58 9.50
N ILE A 81 -22.98 -8.65 10.27
CA ILE A 81 -21.62 -8.69 9.74
C ILE A 81 -21.42 -9.93 8.85
N ALA A 82 -21.80 -11.12 9.33
CA ALA A 82 -21.69 -12.35 8.57
C ALA A 82 -22.49 -12.31 7.26
N ASN A 83 -23.72 -11.77 7.28
CA ASN A 83 -24.54 -11.61 6.08
C ASN A 83 -23.92 -10.64 5.07
N LEU A 84 -23.29 -9.54 5.53
CA LEU A 84 -22.60 -8.61 4.64
C LEU A 84 -21.36 -9.25 4.01
N LEU A 85 -20.57 -10.00 4.78
CA LEU A 85 -19.41 -10.74 4.27
C LEU A 85 -19.81 -11.82 3.26
N ASP A 86 -20.90 -12.55 3.52
CA ASP A 86 -21.44 -13.57 2.61
C ASP A 86 -21.86 -12.94 1.27
N ARG A 87 -22.49 -11.76 1.28
CA ARG A 87 -22.83 -11.01 0.05
C ARG A 87 -21.59 -10.53 -0.71
N VAL A 88 -20.59 -10.02 0.00
CA VAL A 88 -19.34 -9.54 -0.63
C VAL A 88 -18.60 -10.70 -1.30
N VAL A 89 -18.51 -11.85 -0.65
CA VAL A 89 -17.74 -12.98 -1.18
C VAL A 89 -18.42 -13.72 -2.31
N GLN A 90 -19.74 -13.59 -2.46
CA GLN A 90 -20.49 -14.09 -3.61
C GLN A 90 -20.26 -13.25 -4.87
N ARG A 91 -19.54 -12.13 -4.78
CA ARG A 91 -19.23 -11.31 -5.94
C ARG A 91 -18.20 -12.01 -6.83
N PRO A 92 -18.47 -12.15 -8.15
CA PRO A 92 -17.54 -12.80 -9.08
C PRO A 92 -16.18 -12.12 -9.17
N ASP A 93 -16.12 -10.82 -8.87
CA ASP A 93 -14.91 -10.01 -8.97
C ASP A 93 -14.17 -9.83 -7.62
N ALA A 94 -14.60 -10.51 -6.54
CA ALA A 94 -13.92 -10.42 -5.24
C ALA A 94 -12.65 -11.30 -5.19
N GLY A 95 -11.49 -10.66 -5.31
CA GLY A 95 -10.17 -11.30 -5.21
C GLY A 95 -9.59 -11.33 -3.79
N LEU A 96 -10.03 -10.41 -2.92
CA LEU A 96 -9.67 -10.34 -1.50
C LEU A 96 -10.80 -9.68 -0.71
N VAL A 97 -11.18 -10.25 0.43
CA VAL A 97 -12.14 -9.64 1.35
C VAL A 97 -11.45 -9.28 2.67
N MET A 98 -11.45 -8.01 3.02
CA MET A 98 -10.91 -7.51 4.27
C MET A 98 -12.02 -7.13 5.24
N VAL A 99 -11.72 -7.23 6.52
CA VAL A 99 -12.57 -6.74 7.60
C VAL A 99 -11.75 -5.82 8.49
N SER A 100 -12.27 -4.62 8.75
CA SER A 100 -11.71 -3.69 9.72
C SER A 100 -12.82 -3.11 10.58
N SER A 101 -12.48 -2.28 11.54
CA SER A 101 -13.47 -1.66 12.43
C SER A 101 -12.99 -0.30 12.91
N LEU A 102 -13.94 0.58 13.24
CA LEU A 102 -13.60 1.72 14.09
C LEU A 102 -13.24 1.22 15.49
N THR A 103 -12.35 1.94 16.17
CA THR A 103 -11.88 1.59 17.52
C THR A 103 -13.03 1.30 18.48
N MET A 104 -14.11 2.08 18.45
CA MET A 104 -15.29 1.83 19.30
C MET A 104 -15.95 0.46 19.05
N CYS A 105 -15.96 -0.02 17.80
CA CYS A 105 -16.51 -1.33 17.44
C CYS A 105 -15.52 -2.45 17.76
N GLY A 106 -14.23 -2.23 17.59
CA GLY A 106 -13.19 -3.16 18.06
C GLY A 106 -13.25 -3.39 19.57
N LEU A 107 -13.49 -2.32 20.35
CA LEU A 107 -13.65 -2.40 21.81
C LEU A 107 -14.91 -3.14 22.27
N ALA A 108 -15.95 -3.20 21.43
CA ALA A 108 -17.16 -3.97 21.70
C ALA A 108 -16.92 -5.50 21.67
N GLY A 109 -15.71 -5.94 21.30
CA GLY A 109 -15.27 -7.33 21.49
C GLY A 109 -15.79 -8.33 20.45
N ILE A 110 -16.26 -7.85 19.29
CA ILE A 110 -16.67 -8.73 18.18
C ILE A 110 -15.45 -9.51 17.67
N GLN A 111 -15.60 -10.82 17.56
CA GLN A 111 -14.56 -11.72 17.05
C GLN A 111 -14.74 -11.93 15.54
N TYR A 112 -14.23 -11.02 14.71
CA TYR A 112 -14.40 -11.09 13.25
C TYR A 112 -13.86 -12.40 12.65
N ASP A 113 -12.71 -12.89 13.11
CA ASP A 113 -12.18 -14.20 12.75
C ASP A 113 -13.17 -15.36 12.93
N ARG A 114 -14.00 -15.33 13.98
CA ARG A 114 -15.03 -16.36 14.22
C ARG A 114 -16.12 -16.32 13.14
N LEU A 115 -16.47 -15.13 12.67
CA LEU A 115 -17.46 -14.91 11.61
C LEU A 115 -16.93 -15.28 10.22
N ILE A 116 -15.63 -15.10 10.00
CA ILE A 116 -14.94 -15.41 8.75
C ILE A 116 -14.75 -16.93 8.57
N LYS A 117 -14.51 -17.68 9.65
CA LYS A 117 -14.21 -19.14 9.61
C LYS A 117 -15.21 -19.97 8.79
N PRO A 118 -16.54 -19.83 8.96
CA PRO A 118 -17.51 -20.56 8.14
C PRO A 118 -17.47 -20.16 6.66
N LEU A 119 -17.21 -18.88 6.36
CA LEU A 119 -17.19 -18.36 4.99
C LEU A 119 -15.97 -18.86 4.20
N ARG A 120 -14.81 -19.01 4.86
CA ARG A 120 -13.61 -19.62 4.26
C ARG A 120 -13.84 -21.04 3.73
N LYS A 121 -14.85 -21.76 4.24
CA LYS A 121 -15.20 -23.12 3.76
C LYS A 121 -16.04 -23.10 2.48
N LYS A 122 -16.65 -21.96 2.15
CA LYS A 122 -17.59 -21.80 1.03
C LYS A 122 -16.96 -21.18 -0.22
N THR A 123 -15.76 -20.61 -0.11
CA THR A 123 -15.12 -19.83 -1.17
C THR A 123 -13.59 -19.95 -1.11
N SER A 124 -12.95 -19.80 -2.26
CA SER A 124 -11.49 -19.66 -2.36
C SER A 124 -11.00 -18.23 -2.13
N THR A 125 -11.91 -17.25 -2.07
CA THR A 125 -11.52 -15.85 -1.84
C THR A 125 -10.91 -15.70 -0.43
N PRO A 126 -9.68 -15.19 -0.31
CA PRO A 126 -9.02 -15.02 0.96
C PRO A 126 -9.70 -13.93 1.79
N PHE A 127 -9.67 -14.12 3.11
CA PHE A 127 -10.12 -13.16 4.08
C PHE A 127 -8.98 -12.63 4.93
N LEU A 128 -9.01 -11.35 5.26
CA LEU A 128 -8.00 -10.69 6.09
C LEU A 128 -8.64 -9.74 7.10
N GLU A 129 -8.33 -9.92 8.37
CA GLU A 129 -8.69 -8.94 9.41
C GLU A 129 -7.59 -7.88 9.53
N ILE A 130 -7.96 -6.60 9.41
CA ILE A 130 -7.10 -5.43 9.60
C ILE A 130 -7.52 -4.75 10.90
N ARG A 131 -6.76 -5.02 11.95
CA ARG A 131 -7.06 -4.52 13.29
C ARG A 131 -6.65 -3.05 13.41
N CYS A 132 -7.57 -2.22 13.88
CA CYS A 132 -7.28 -0.86 14.30
C CYS A 132 -6.87 -0.88 15.78
N ASP A 133 -5.66 -1.37 16.07
CA ASP A 133 -5.23 -1.65 17.44
C ASP A 133 -4.71 -0.41 18.19
N SER A 134 -4.52 0.74 17.53
CA SER A 134 -4.03 1.95 18.20
C SER A 134 -4.79 3.24 17.88
N LEU A 135 -4.89 4.10 18.90
CA LEU A 135 -5.42 5.47 18.82
C LEU A 135 -4.36 6.51 18.44
N ASP A 136 -3.07 6.15 18.47
CA ASP A 136 -1.97 7.06 18.16
C ASP A 136 -1.43 6.95 16.73
N GLN A 137 -1.77 5.86 16.03
CA GLN A 137 -1.40 5.56 14.65
C GLN A 137 -2.11 6.45 13.62
N ASP A 138 -1.45 6.66 12.48
CA ASP A 138 -1.97 7.44 11.37
C ASP A 138 -2.20 6.61 10.09
N TRP A 139 -2.54 7.29 9.00
CA TRP A 139 -2.84 6.66 7.73
C TRP A 139 -1.67 5.88 7.12
N LEU A 140 -0.40 6.24 7.38
CA LEU A 140 0.73 5.45 6.88
C LEU A 140 0.82 4.11 7.62
N ASP A 141 0.54 4.10 8.92
CA ASP A 141 0.44 2.87 9.71
C ASP A 141 -0.69 1.98 9.20
N GLY A 142 -1.85 2.56 8.89
CA GLY A 142 -3.00 1.84 8.33
C GLY A 142 -2.71 1.25 6.96
N TYR A 143 -1.97 1.97 6.12
CA TYR A 143 -1.51 1.48 4.84
C TYR A 143 -0.54 0.30 5.00
N ALA A 144 0.48 0.45 5.85
CA ALA A 144 1.47 -0.58 6.14
C ALA A 144 0.83 -1.86 6.73
N ALA A 145 -0.15 -1.71 7.62
CA ALA A 145 -0.84 -2.83 8.25
C ALA A 145 -1.58 -3.72 7.25
N VAL A 146 -2.18 -3.14 6.19
CA VAL A 146 -2.80 -3.91 5.12
C VAL A 146 -1.76 -4.77 4.40
N TRP A 147 -0.63 -4.19 4.02
CA TRP A 147 0.44 -4.92 3.35
C TRP A 147 1.09 -5.98 4.23
N GLU A 148 1.24 -5.70 5.53
CA GLU A 148 1.68 -6.70 6.50
C GLU A 148 0.69 -7.87 6.54
N GLY A 149 -0.61 -7.60 6.68
CA GLY A 149 -1.65 -8.62 6.67
C GLY A 149 -1.66 -9.46 5.39
N ILE A 150 -1.52 -8.81 4.23
CA ILE A 150 -1.40 -9.48 2.93
C ILE A 150 -0.14 -10.35 2.88
N SER A 151 1.02 -9.84 3.30
CA SER A 151 2.29 -10.57 3.27
C SER A 151 2.29 -11.83 4.13
N ARG A 152 1.46 -11.89 5.17
CA ARG A 152 1.26 -13.10 6.01
C ARG A 152 0.36 -14.12 5.34
N ASN A 153 -0.66 -13.67 4.61
CA ASN A 153 -1.78 -14.52 4.18
C ASN A 153 -1.77 -14.86 2.69
N VAL A 154 -1.07 -14.10 1.84
CA VAL A 154 -1.04 -14.40 0.40
C VAL A 154 -0.42 -15.76 0.14
N GLU A 155 -1.06 -16.54 -0.72
CA GLU A 155 -0.61 -17.87 -1.09
C GLU A 155 0.58 -17.76 -2.03
N ILE A 156 1.74 -18.18 -1.54
CA ILE A 156 2.98 -18.20 -2.30
C ILE A 156 3.39 -19.66 -2.38
N GLN A 157 2.99 -20.32 -3.47
CA GLN A 157 3.43 -21.68 -3.72
C GLN A 157 4.92 -21.68 -4.12
N PRO A 158 5.73 -22.65 -3.63
CA PRO A 158 7.10 -22.82 -4.07
C PRO A 158 7.17 -22.94 -5.59
N GLY A 159 7.90 -22.03 -6.23
CA GLY A 159 8.07 -22.00 -7.69
C GLY A 159 9.54 -21.91 -8.08
N LYS A 160 9.83 -22.20 -9.36
CA LYS A 160 11.17 -21.98 -9.91
C LYS A 160 11.47 -20.47 -9.92
N ARG A 161 12.43 -20.06 -9.09
CA ARG A 161 12.92 -18.68 -9.04
C ARG A 161 13.63 -18.32 -10.34
N LYS A 162 13.49 -17.07 -10.76
CA LYS A 162 14.25 -16.48 -11.87
C LYS A 162 15.46 -15.73 -11.28
N ARG A 163 16.65 -15.98 -11.83
CA ARG A 163 17.92 -15.47 -11.27
C ARG A 163 18.01 -13.95 -11.15
N ASN A 164 17.37 -13.22 -12.05
CA ASN A 164 17.40 -11.75 -12.09
C ASN A 164 16.06 -11.12 -11.72
N ALA A 165 15.11 -11.91 -11.19
CA ALA A 165 13.81 -11.38 -10.82
C ALA A 165 13.84 -10.75 -9.43
N VAL A 166 13.17 -9.62 -9.27
CA VAL A 166 12.96 -8.95 -7.99
C VAL A 166 11.49 -8.63 -7.81
N VAL A 167 11.06 -8.57 -6.56
CA VAL A 167 9.76 -8.01 -6.18
C VAL A 167 10.01 -6.71 -5.42
N LEU A 168 9.23 -5.68 -5.74
CA LEU A 168 9.24 -4.41 -5.04
C LEU A 168 8.09 -4.39 -4.04
N VAL A 169 8.37 -4.01 -2.79
CA VAL A 169 7.35 -3.94 -1.73
C VAL A 169 7.45 -2.61 -1.00
N GLY A 170 6.31 -1.99 -0.70
CA GLY A 170 6.25 -0.76 0.08
C GLY A 170 6.32 0.51 -0.74
N HIS A 171 5.90 0.46 -2.01
CA HIS A 171 5.57 1.67 -2.76
C HIS A 171 4.27 2.27 -2.22
N LEU A 172 4.16 3.59 -2.12
CA LEU A 172 2.89 4.25 -1.80
C LEU A 172 2.11 4.50 -3.08
N MET A 173 1.20 3.59 -3.40
CA MET A 173 0.16 3.82 -4.40
C MET A 173 -1.10 4.35 -3.71
N ASP A 174 -1.12 5.66 -3.47
CA ASP A 174 -2.24 6.37 -2.85
C ASP A 174 -3.38 6.68 -3.85
N ARG A 175 -3.08 6.64 -5.15
CA ARG A 175 -4.02 6.83 -6.26
C ARG A 175 -3.69 5.94 -7.47
N ASN A 176 -4.69 5.66 -8.30
CA ASN A 176 -4.55 4.87 -9.53
C ASN A 176 -4.35 5.74 -10.78
N GLU A 177 -3.66 6.87 -10.63
CA GLU A 177 -3.44 7.88 -11.67
C GLU A 177 -2.06 7.80 -12.32
N GLY A 178 -1.81 8.67 -13.30
CA GLY A 178 -0.62 8.63 -14.13
C GLY A 178 0.69 8.89 -13.38
N ASP A 179 0.63 9.61 -12.26
CA ASP A 179 1.77 9.86 -11.38
C ASP A 179 2.27 8.58 -10.71
N GLN A 180 1.40 7.80 -10.07
CA GLN A 180 1.81 6.55 -9.42
C GLN A 180 2.11 5.43 -10.41
N ILE A 181 1.38 5.37 -11.53
CA ILE A 181 1.72 4.47 -12.63
C ILE A 181 3.11 4.83 -13.21
N GLY A 182 3.39 6.13 -13.35
CA GLY A 182 4.68 6.65 -13.78
C GLY A 182 5.81 6.30 -12.80
N ASN A 183 5.57 6.44 -11.49
CA ASN A 183 6.53 6.06 -10.45
C ASN A 183 6.92 4.59 -10.55
N LEU A 184 5.94 3.68 -10.70
CA LEU A 184 6.20 2.25 -10.88
C LEU A 184 6.94 1.95 -12.20
N ALA A 185 6.59 2.64 -13.28
CA ALA A 185 7.27 2.48 -14.56
C ALA A 185 8.74 2.95 -14.49
N GLU A 186 9.01 4.02 -13.75
CA GLU A 186 10.37 4.54 -13.55
C GLU A 186 11.19 3.61 -12.64
N LEU A 187 10.59 3.07 -11.57
CA LEU A 187 11.20 2.04 -10.74
C LEU A 187 11.55 0.79 -11.56
N ASP A 188 10.65 0.31 -12.41
CA ASP A 188 10.92 -0.80 -13.34
C ASP A 188 12.05 -0.46 -14.34
N ARG A 189 12.08 0.77 -14.88
CA ARG A 189 13.15 1.23 -15.78
C ARG A 189 14.52 1.22 -15.10
N MET A 190 14.60 1.70 -13.87
CA MET A 190 15.85 1.69 -13.08
C MET A 190 16.30 0.25 -12.77
N LEU A 191 15.37 -0.65 -12.42
CA LEU A 191 15.68 -2.07 -12.22
C LEU A 191 16.19 -2.74 -13.50
N LYS A 192 15.55 -2.46 -14.64
CA LYS A 192 15.98 -2.97 -15.95
C LYS A 192 17.38 -2.50 -16.34
N ALA A 193 17.76 -1.27 -16.00
CA ALA A 193 19.13 -0.79 -16.20
C ALA A 193 20.19 -1.62 -15.43
N LEU A 194 19.79 -2.24 -14.32
CA LEU A 194 20.60 -3.18 -13.53
C LEU A 194 20.50 -4.63 -14.03
N SER A 195 19.81 -4.87 -15.15
CA SER A 195 19.46 -6.20 -15.67
C SER A 195 18.64 -7.03 -14.68
N LEU A 196 17.70 -6.38 -14.00
CA LEU A 196 16.74 -7.01 -13.08
C LEU A 196 15.33 -6.91 -13.67
N ASP A 197 14.56 -7.99 -13.53
CA ASP A 197 13.17 -8.08 -13.96
C ASP A 197 12.24 -7.85 -12.75
N LEU A 198 11.40 -6.82 -12.79
CA LEU A 198 10.35 -6.62 -11.78
C LEU A 198 9.21 -7.62 -12.04
N VAL A 199 9.09 -8.67 -11.22
CA VAL A 199 8.04 -9.69 -11.39
C VAL A 199 6.74 -9.33 -10.68
N ALA A 200 6.79 -8.46 -9.67
CA ALA A 200 5.63 -7.94 -8.97
C ALA A 200 6.00 -6.65 -8.22
N ALA A 201 5.03 -5.75 -8.11
CA ALA A 201 5.09 -4.61 -7.20
C ALA A 201 3.90 -4.67 -6.23
N TRP A 202 4.19 -4.47 -4.95
CA TRP A 202 3.23 -4.48 -3.85
C TRP A 202 3.19 -3.09 -3.24
N PRO A 203 2.19 -2.25 -3.58
CA PRO A 203 1.13 -2.40 -4.60
C PRO A 203 1.58 -2.16 -6.05
N SER A 204 0.68 -2.50 -6.98
CA SER A 204 0.78 -2.16 -8.41
C SER A 204 -0.50 -1.58 -9.03
N GLY A 205 -1.62 -1.48 -8.28
CA GLY A 205 -2.94 -1.13 -8.83
C GLY A 205 -3.61 -2.29 -9.59
N GLY A 206 -2.96 -3.45 -9.58
CA GLY A 206 -3.42 -4.69 -10.19
C GLY A 206 -4.39 -5.48 -9.31
N ARG A 207 -4.58 -6.75 -9.66
CA ARG A 207 -5.43 -7.69 -8.91
C ARG A 207 -4.64 -8.34 -7.78
N TYR A 208 -5.33 -8.79 -6.74
CA TYR A 208 -4.74 -9.52 -5.62
C TYR A 208 -3.98 -10.77 -6.09
N GLY A 209 -4.52 -11.49 -7.08
CA GLY A 209 -3.87 -12.67 -7.65
C GLY A 209 -2.50 -12.40 -8.28
N ASP A 210 -2.26 -11.18 -8.76
CA ASP A 210 -0.98 -10.81 -9.40
C ASP A 210 0.16 -10.77 -8.38
N LEU A 211 -0.15 -10.55 -7.09
CA LEU A 211 0.84 -10.52 -6.02
C LEU A 211 1.59 -11.85 -5.88
N ALA A 212 0.95 -12.97 -6.24
CA ALA A 212 1.55 -14.31 -6.20
C ALA A 212 2.75 -14.46 -7.16
N GLN A 213 2.91 -13.55 -8.14
CA GLN A 213 4.09 -13.54 -9.03
C GLN A 213 5.40 -13.28 -8.26
N ALA A 214 5.32 -12.73 -7.04
CA ALA A 214 6.44 -12.58 -6.12
C ALA A 214 7.20 -13.90 -5.87
N ARG A 215 6.54 -15.07 -6.03
CA ARG A 215 7.18 -16.40 -5.93
C ARG A 215 8.35 -16.62 -6.89
N GLN A 216 8.43 -15.84 -7.97
CA GLN A 216 9.50 -15.94 -8.97
C GLN A 216 10.75 -15.13 -8.58
N ALA A 217 10.63 -14.24 -7.59
CA ALA A 217 11.68 -13.32 -7.19
C ALA A 217 12.88 -14.04 -6.55
N SER A 218 14.07 -13.49 -6.79
CA SER A 218 15.34 -13.89 -6.20
C SER A 218 15.81 -12.94 -5.09
N ALA A 219 15.19 -11.76 -4.98
CA ALA A 219 15.37 -10.78 -3.90
C ALA A 219 14.10 -9.94 -3.73
N VAL A 220 13.91 -9.39 -2.53
CA VAL A 220 12.87 -8.40 -2.21
C VAL A 220 13.53 -7.03 -2.07
N VAL A 221 13.09 -6.05 -2.85
CA VAL A 221 13.46 -4.64 -2.67
C VAL A 221 12.36 -3.97 -1.85
N SER A 222 12.74 -3.42 -0.70
CA SER A 222 11.82 -2.82 0.27
C SER A 222 11.93 -1.30 0.22
N LEU A 223 10.79 -0.65 0.02
CA LEU A 223 10.56 0.78 0.12
C LEU A 223 9.89 1.09 1.48
N PRO A 224 9.94 2.34 1.97
CA PRO A 224 9.64 2.64 3.37
C PRO A 224 8.19 2.34 3.82
N TYR A 225 7.20 2.42 2.93
CA TYR A 225 5.79 2.38 3.31
C TYR A 225 5.26 1.00 3.75
N ALA A 226 6.04 -0.07 3.58
CA ALA A 226 5.64 -1.41 4.02
C ALA A 226 6.83 -2.31 4.38
N ARG A 227 7.84 -1.79 5.09
CA ARG A 227 9.07 -2.55 5.45
C ARG A 227 8.79 -3.88 6.13
N GLN A 228 7.84 -3.90 7.07
CA GLN A 228 7.46 -5.12 7.77
C GLN A 228 6.88 -6.18 6.82
N ALA A 229 6.06 -5.75 5.84
CA ALA A 229 5.54 -6.63 4.80
C ALA A 229 6.65 -7.21 3.92
N ALA A 230 7.61 -6.37 3.53
CA ALA A 230 8.77 -6.79 2.75
C ALA A 230 9.63 -7.81 3.51
N SER A 231 9.89 -7.57 4.79
CA SER A 231 10.64 -8.45 5.69
C SER A 231 9.96 -9.81 5.85
N LEU A 232 8.64 -9.83 6.07
CA LEU A 232 7.85 -11.06 6.14
C LEU A 232 7.88 -11.83 4.82
N LEU A 233 7.71 -11.13 3.69
CA LEU A 233 7.75 -11.73 2.37
C LEU A 233 9.13 -12.34 2.07
N ALA A 234 10.23 -11.63 2.35
CA ALA A 234 11.59 -12.11 2.14
C ALA A 234 11.88 -13.36 2.97
N ARG A 235 11.44 -13.40 4.23
CA ARG A 235 11.54 -14.60 5.09
C ARG A 235 10.76 -15.78 4.53
N ARG A 236 9.50 -15.57 4.10
CA ARG A 236 8.65 -16.63 3.51
C ARG A 236 9.22 -17.16 2.20
N LEU A 237 9.77 -16.27 1.37
CA LEU A 237 10.40 -16.61 0.10
C LEU A 237 11.81 -17.17 0.27
N GLN A 238 12.45 -17.01 1.43
CA GLN A 238 13.85 -17.36 1.68
C GLN A 238 14.79 -16.73 0.64
N VAL A 239 14.65 -15.40 0.47
CA VAL A 239 15.47 -14.58 -0.44
C VAL A 239 16.02 -13.38 0.32
N PRO A 240 17.11 -12.76 -0.16
CA PRO A 240 17.64 -11.54 0.43
C PRO A 240 16.61 -10.41 0.44
N LEU A 241 16.60 -9.65 1.53
CA LEU A 241 15.90 -8.38 1.67
C LEU A 241 16.89 -7.24 1.42
N ILE A 242 16.52 -6.30 0.56
CA ILE A 242 17.27 -5.09 0.27
C ILE A 242 16.40 -3.91 0.71
N GLU A 243 16.68 -3.35 1.88
CA GLU A 243 15.95 -2.18 2.38
C GLU A 243 16.53 -0.89 1.81
N THR A 244 15.64 -0.02 1.34
CA THR A 244 15.98 1.22 0.65
C THR A 244 15.04 2.35 1.10
N GLU A 245 15.47 3.60 0.87
CA GLU A 245 14.61 4.78 0.94
C GLU A 245 13.94 5.05 -0.43
N LEU A 246 13.19 6.13 -0.57
CA LEU A 246 12.57 6.48 -1.86
C LEU A 246 13.60 7.07 -2.85
N PRO A 247 13.59 6.66 -4.13
CA PRO A 247 14.35 7.32 -5.18
C PRO A 247 13.65 8.62 -5.62
N PHE A 248 13.57 9.60 -4.72
CA PHE A 248 12.97 10.91 -5.00
C PHE A 248 14.05 12.00 -4.96
N GLY A 249 14.22 12.72 -6.08
CA GLY A 249 15.35 13.63 -6.28
C GLY A 249 16.60 12.92 -6.82
N LEU A 250 17.53 13.69 -7.41
CA LEU A 250 18.70 13.13 -8.12
C LEU A 250 19.61 12.32 -7.19
N GLU A 251 19.93 12.85 -6.02
CA GLU A 251 20.85 12.21 -5.09
C GLU A 251 20.25 10.93 -4.50
N SER A 252 19.01 11.01 -3.98
CA SER A 252 18.31 9.86 -3.41
C SER A 252 18.08 8.76 -4.45
N SER A 253 17.81 9.13 -5.71
CA SER A 253 17.73 8.17 -6.82
C SER A 253 19.07 7.46 -7.06
N ALA A 254 20.18 8.20 -7.08
CA ALA A 254 21.51 7.60 -7.20
C ALA A 254 21.86 6.68 -6.01
N ARG A 255 21.53 7.10 -4.77
CA ARG A 255 21.69 6.28 -3.56
C ARG A 255 20.86 4.99 -3.67
N TRP A 256 19.61 5.08 -4.12
CA TRP A 256 18.72 3.94 -4.30
C TRP A 256 19.28 2.94 -5.32
N VAL A 257 19.71 3.41 -6.50
CA VAL A 257 20.28 2.54 -7.55
C VAL A 257 21.53 1.81 -7.02
N ARG A 258 22.41 2.50 -6.29
CA ARG A 258 23.59 1.87 -5.66
C ARG A 258 23.19 0.84 -4.60
N ALA A 259 22.22 1.17 -3.74
CA ALA A 259 21.74 0.29 -2.67
C ALA A 259 21.14 -1.02 -3.23
N VAL A 260 20.37 -0.94 -4.33
CA VAL A 260 19.84 -2.12 -5.01
C VAL A 260 20.94 -2.91 -5.70
N ALA A 261 21.89 -2.22 -6.34
CA ALA A 261 22.94 -2.87 -7.14
C ALA A 261 24.00 -3.60 -6.31
N ALA A 262 24.36 -3.09 -5.12
CA ALA A 262 25.48 -3.61 -4.34
C ALA A 262 25.29 -5.08 -3.90
N PRO A 263 24.17 -5.48 -3.25
CA PRO A 263 23.96 -6.88 -2.85
C PRO A 263 23.85 -7.84 -4.04
N LEU A 264 23.43 -7.34 -5.21
CA LEU A 264 23.21 -8.10 -6.43
C LEU A 264 24.44 -8.11 -7.36
N ARG A 265 25.56 -7.52 -6.93
CA ARG A 265 26.82 -7.40 -7.69
C ARG A 265 26.64 -6.72 -9.05
N ARG A 266 25.84 -5.65 -9.08
CA ARG A 266 25.53 -4.84 -10.28
C ARG A 266 26.16 -3.44 -10.26
N GLY A 267 27.14 -3.19 -9.40
CA GLY A 267 27.73 -1.84 -9.19
C GLY A 267 28.20 -1.14 -10.47
N ALA A 268 28.87 -1.85 -11.39
CA ALA A 268 29.31 -1.25 -12.65
C ALA A 268 28.13 -0.83 -13.56
N ALA A 269 27.00 -1.54 -13.53
CA ALA A 269 25.79 -1.15 -14.26
C ALA A 269 25.12 0.06 -13.60
N ALA A 270 25.11 0.11 -12.26
CA ALA A 270 24.60 1.25 -11.49
C ALA A 270 25.33 2.54 -11.82
N GLU A 271 26.67 2.58 -11.74
CA GLU A 271 27.40 3.83 -12.00
C GLU A 271 27.24 4.31 -13.45
N ARG A 272 27.25 3.41 -14.44
CA ARG A 272 26.98 3.78 -15.84
C ARG A 272 25.59 4.38 -16.03
N PHE A 273 24.58 3.81 -15.36
CA PHE A 273 23.22 4.32 -15.42
C PHE A 273 23.12 5.70 -14.76
N ILE A 274 23.68 5.87 -13.57
CA ILE A 274 23.69 7.14 -12.82
C ILE A 274 24.40 8.23 -13.63
N GLU A 275 25.57 7.94 -14.19
CA GLU A 275 26.31 8.88 -15.03
C GLU A 275 25.50 9.34 -16.24
N ALA A 276 24.88 8.39 -16.96
CA ALA A 276 24.05 8.71 -18.11
C ALA A 276 22.81 9.54 -17.75
N GLU A 277 22.16 9.25 -16.62
CA GLU A 277 21.00 10.02 -16.14
C GLU A 277 21.40 11.44 -15.70
N LEU A 278 22.49 11.58 -14.94
CA LEU A 278 22.97 12.89 -14.51
C LEU A 278 23.43 13.75 -15.70
N HIS A 279 24.13 13.15 -16.67
CA HIS A 279 24.53 13.84 -17.90
C HIS A 279 23.31 14.36 -18.69
N ARG A 280 22.16 13.69 -18.58
CA ARG A 280 20.91 14.14 -19.20
C ARG A 280 20.16 15.17 -18.36
N ALA A 281 20.04 14.94 -17.05
CA ALA A 281 19.17 15.72 -16.17
C ALA A 281 19.80 17.03 -15.71
N VAL A 282 21.11 17.04 -15.39
CA VAL A 282 21.79 18.22 -14.84
C VAL A 282 21.75 19.41 -15.81
N PRO A 283 22.08 19.27 -17.11
CA PRO A 283 22.03 20.39 -18.04
C PRO A 283 20.64 21.04 -18.16
N ALA A 284 19.57 20.24 -18.02
CA ALA A 284 18.20 20.76 -18.05
C ALA A 284 17.86 21.59 -16.79
N LEU A 285 18.55 21.36 -15.68
CA LEU A 285 18.36 22.06 -14.41
C LEU A 285 19.32 23.26 -14.25
N GLU A 286 20.43 23.31 -14.98
CA GLU A 286 21.47 24.36 -14.87
C GLU A 286 20.90 25.77 -15.03
N TRP A 287 19.91 25.96 -15.91
CA TRP A 287 19.27 27.26 -16.10
C TRP A 287 18.22 27.57 -15.02
N ALA A 288 17.43 26.57 -14.61
CA ALA A 288 16.33 26.75 -13.67
C ALA A 288 16.84 26.92 -12.22
N ALA A 289 17.88 26.20 -11.82
CA ALA A 289 18.34 26.17 -10.43
C ALA A 289 18.78 27.54 -9.89
N PRO A 290 19.62 28.33 -10.59
CA PRO A 290 20.02 29.65 -10.12
C PRO A 290 18.87 30.67 -10.09
N GLN A 291 17.92 30.56 -11.02
CA GLN A 291 16.87 31.56 -11.18
C GLN A 291 15.65 31.30 -10.29
N VAL A 292 15.27 30.03 -10.14
CA VAL A 292 14.04 29.62 -9.47
C VAL A 292 14.31 29.22 -8.02
N PHE A 293 15.41 28.52 -7.73
CA PHE A 293 15.63 27.88 -6.44
C PHE A 293 16.68 28.56 -5.55
N LEU A 294 17.69 29.22 -6.14
CA LEU A 294 18.77 29.84 -5.37
C LEU A 294 18.24 30.94 -4.42
N ASN A 295 18.68 30.90 -3.17
CA ASN A 295 18.28 31.82 -2.08
C ASN A 295 16.76 31.85 -1.78
N ARG A 296 16.00 30.84 -2.20
CA ARG A 296 14.60 30.69 -1.79
C ARG A 296 14.49 29.93 -0.48
N ARG A 297 13.51 30.29 0.31
CA ARG A 297 13.13 29.57 1.53
C ARG A 297 11.86 28.79 1.23
N LEU A 298 11.92 27.48 1.41
CA LEU A 298 10.79 26.59 1.22
C LEU A 298 10.40 26.01 2.58
N LEU A 299 9.11 25.81 2.78
CA LEU A 299 8.57 25.05 3.90
C LEU A 299 7.93 23.80 3.32
N TYR A 300 8.40 22.62 3.76
CA TYR A 300 7.79 21.35 3.42
C TYR A 300 6.89 20.88 4.57
N LEU A 301 5.65 20.54 4.21
CA LEU A 301 4.69 19.91 5.10
C LEU A 301 4.02 18.78 4.31
N GLY A 302 4.39 17.55 4.60
CA GLY A 302 3.90 16.40 3.86
C GLY A 302 4.49 15.08 4.34
N ASP A 303 4.49 14.11 3.44
CA ASP A 303 5.02 12.77 3.67
C ASP A 303 6.48 12.80 4.14
N PRO A 304 6.81 12.16 5.29
CA PRO A 304 8.18 12.15 5.79
C PRO A 304 9.18 11.47 4.85
N HIS A 305 8.77 10.52 4.02
CA HIS A 305 9.67 9.77 3.15
C HIS A 305 10.10 10.54 1.89
N LEU A 306 9.37 11.60 1.53
CA LEU A 306 9.73 12.46 0.40
C LEU A 306 10.67 13.60 0.80
N LEU A 307 10.85 13.85 2.11
CA LEU A 307 11.65 14.98 2.60
C LEU A 307 13.10 14.94 2.09
N GLU A 308 13.70 13.75 1.97
CA GLU A 308 15.08 13.61 1.49
C GLU A 308 15.27 14.01 0.01
N GLY A 309 14.20 14.16 -0.77
CA GLY A 309 14.29 14.55 -2.17
C GLY A 309 14.18 16.05 -2.44
N PHE A 310 13.98 16.87 -1.39
CA PHE A 310 13.88 18.33 -1.48
C PHE A 310 15.16 19.05 -1.05
#